data_AF-K1XD48-F1
#
_entry.id   AF-K1XD48-F1
#
_cell.length_a   1.000
_cell.length_b   1.000
_cell.length_c   1.000
_cell.angle_alpha   90.00
_cell.angle_beta   90.00
_cell.angle_gamma   90.00
#
_symmetry.space_group_name_H-M   'P 1'
#
loop_
_entity.id
_entity.type
_entity.pdbx_description
1 polymer ?
#
loop_
_entity_poly.entity_id
_entity_poly.type
_entity_poly.pdbx_seq_one_letter_code
_entity_poly.pdbx_strand_id
1 'polypeptide(L)'
;MQFQSILLSALFATSVVAKGDKVLSEKSMCKQMHKLEKFVAFASNTTELELITNNNATKVTQLQAEASAAAQKLSTMQSNATLVADCAVVNAQAEEEDQCRETFALQQFVKFAANTTEVAAKTNNDATKIANIQAEASVAATKLQSLESNSTLQAACPAVLQKDECKAMMKIQKFVNKVENATTLAKLSKGDATKEQELKEKAAMAQTKLKQLQSNATFMAACNAMGMKGTTGKGIDSGASSEESATNGPKSGASMAGASSVLSTLVVVAVGMLLL
;
A
#
# COMPACT_ATOMS: atom_id res chain seq x y z
N MET A 1 38.80 -7.20 15.81
CA MET A 1 39.29 -6.33 14.72
C MET A 1 40.12 -7.19 13.78
N GLN A 2 39.52 -7.73 12.70
CA GLN A 2 40.16 -8.25 11.47
C GLN A 2 39.14 -9.10 10.70
N PHE A 3 38.24 -8.42 9.99
CA PHE A 3 37.50 -8.96 8.84
C PHE A 3 37.43 -7.83 7.81
N GLN A 4 38.61 -7.40 7.37
CA GLN A 4 38.79 -6.59 6.17
C GLN A 4 39.75 -7.35 5.29
N SER A 5 39.22 -7.99 4.25
CA SER A 5 39.86 -8.24 2.96
C SER A 5 39.07 -9.32 2.24
N ILE A 6 38.99 -9.19 0.91
CA ILE A 6 38.31 -10.08 -0.05
C ILE A 6 36.83 -9.73 -0.25
N LEU A 7 36.57 -8.71 -1.09
CA LEU A 7 35.40 -8.65 -2.00
C LEU A 7 35.52 -7.42 -2.91
N LEU A 8 36.62 -7.35 -3.67
CA LEU A 8 36.84 -6.29 -4.66
C LEU A 8 37.29 -6.92 -5.98
N SER A 9 36.47 -7.80 -6.58
CA SER A 9 36.72 -8.39 -7.91
C SER A 9 35.47 -9.08 -8.47
N ALA A 10 34.50 -8.30 -8.94
CA ALA A 10 33.50 -8.79 -9.89
C ALA A 10 32.84 -7.61 -10.63
N LEU A 11 33.58 -7.02 -11.57
CA LEU A 11 33.00 -6.29 -12.69
C LEU A 11 32.20 -7.31 -13.52
N PHE A 12 30.90 -7.44 -13.24
CA PHE A 12 29.99 -8.19 -14.09
C PHE A 12 29.69 -7.37 -15.35
N ALA A 13 30.51 -7.59 -16.37
CA ALA A 13 29.99 -7.58 -17.73
C ALA A 13 29.05 -8.78 -17.88
N THR A 14 27.74 -8.54 -17.91
CA THR A 14 26.76 -9.54 -18.33
C THR A 14 25.90 -8.96 -19.43
N SER A 15 26.31 -9.22 -20.68
CA SER A 15 25.39 -9.39 -21.79
C SER A 15 24.40 -10.49 -21.42
N VAL A 16 23.14 -10.10 -21.16
CA VAL A 16 22.04 -11.01 -20.88
C VAL A 16 21.52 -11.56 -22.19
N VAL A 17 21.77 -12.84 -22.48
CA VAL A 17 20.95 -13.63 -23.41
C VAL A 17 20.69 -15.03 -22.85
N ALA A 18 19.39 -15.29 -22.68
CA ALA A 18 18.68 -16.57 -22.76
C ALA A 18 18.93 -17.68 -21.71
N LYS A 19 18.07 -17.71 -20.67
CA LYS A 19 17.11 -18.82 -20.48
C LYS A 19 16.03 -18.45 -19.45
N GLY A 20 14.81 -18.17 -19.91
CA GLY A 20 13.54 -18.42 -19.19
C GLY A 20 13.23 -17.73 -17.86
N ASP A 21 14.17 -17.04 -17.20
CA ASP A 21 13.87 -16.29 -15.98
C ASP A 21 13.13 -15.00 -16.36
N LYS A 22 11.96 -14.78 -15.73
CA LYS A 22 11.16 -13.56 -15.92
C LYS A 22 12.04 -12.36 -15.59
N VAL A 23 12.57 -11.69 -16.62
CA VAL A 23 13.25 -10.40 -16.47
C VAL A 23 12.27 -9.50 -15.75
N LEU A 24 12.64 -9.10 -14.53
CA LEU A 24 11.87 -8.13 -13.77
C LEU A 24 11.78 -6.87 -14.63
N SER A 25 10.56 -6.38 -14.87
CA SER A 25 10.40 -5.10 -15.55
C SER A 25 11.08 -4.01 -14.74
N GLU A 26 11.61 -2.98 -15.39
CA GLU A 26 12.26 -1.84 -14.75
C GLU A 26 11.39 -1.25 -13.63
N LYS A 27 10.10 -1.06 -13.90
CA LYS A 27 9.09 -0.67 -12.90
C LYS A 27 9.05 -1.59 -11.66
N SER A 28 9.23 -2.89 -11.84
CA SER A 28 9.26 -3.83 -10.72
C SER A 28 10.57 -3.77 -9.93
N MET A 29 11.70 -3.47 -10.59
CA MET A 29 12.97 -3.20 -9.92
C MET A 29 12.89 -1.90 -9.11
N CYS A 30 12.32 -0.82 -9.66
CA CYS A 30 12.12 0.44 -8.93
C CYS A 30 11.23 0.27 -7.71
N LYS A 31 10.12 -0.47 -7.85
CA LYS A 31 9.27 -0.81 -6.69
C LYS A 31 10.01 -1.63 -5.64
N GLN A 32 10.90 -2.52 -6.04
CA GLN A 32 11.71 -3.28 -5.10
C GLN A 32 12.72 -2.36 -4.39
N MET A 33 13.38 -1.46 -5.13
CA MET A 33 14.31 -0.48 -4.57
C MET A 33 13.61 0.41 -3.54
N HIS A 34 12.45 0.98 -3.88
CA HIS A 34 11.65 1.79 -2.97
C HIS A 34 11.23 1.06 -1.69
N LYS A 35 10.82 -0.21 -1.81
CA LYS A 35 10.46 -1.03 -0.64
C LYS A 35 11.65 -1.27 0.28
N LEU A 36 12.83 -1.52 -0.29
CA LEU A 36 14.06 -1.68 0.49
C LEU A 36 14.44 -0.36 1.17
N GLU A 37 14.33 0.78 0.46
CA GLU A 37 14.58 2.12 1.03
C GLU A 37 13.67 2.41 2.22
N LYS A 38 12.35 2.23 2.06
CA LYS A 38 11.38 2.42 3.16
C LYS A 38 11.63 1.47 4.32
N PHE A 39 11.96 0.20 4.05
CA PHE A 39 12.23 -0.78 5.11
C PHE A 39 13.51 -0.46 5.89
N VAL A 40 14.58 -0.04 5.20
CA VAL A 40 15.84 0.38 5.85
C VAL A 40 15.62 1.65 6.68
N ALA A 41 14.91 2.64 6.14
CA ALA A 41 14.56 3.86 6.86
C ALA A 41 13.68 3.60 8.08
N PHE A 42 12.74 2.66 7.96
CA PHE A 42 11.90 2.21 9.07
C PHE A 42 12.71 1.55 10.18
N ALA A 43 13.57 0.58 9.84
CA ALA A 43 14.35 -0.16 10.83
C ALA A 43 15.43 0.68 11.53
N SER A 44 15.83 1.81 10.95
CA SER A 44 16.73 2.76 11.59
C SER A 44 16.02 3.73 12.54
N ASN A 45 14.68 3.84 12.49
CA ASN A 45 13.88 4.59 13.46
C ASN A 45 13.63 3.72 14.69
N THR A 46 14.54 3.76 15.66
CA THR A 46 14.48 2.90 16.86
C THR A 46 13.18 3.06 17.64
N THR A 47 12.68 4.29 17.79
CA THR A 47 11.44 4.57 18.52
C THR A 47 10.22 3.95 17.84
N GLU A 48 10.11 4.08 16.52
CA GLU A 48 9.00 3.49 15.77
C GLU A 48 9.08 1.96 15.75
N LEU A 49 10.29 1.43 15.60
CA LEU A 49 10.56 0.00 15.63
C LEU A 49 10.21 -0.61 17.00
N GLU A 50 10.60 0.04 18.10
CA GLU A 50 10.27 -0.35 19.47
C GLU A 50 8.76 -0.32 19.72
N LEU A 51 8.07 0.73 19.25
CA LEU A 51 6.62 0.85 19.37
C LEU A 51 5.91 -0.35 18.72
N ILE A 52 6.26 -0.68 17.48
CA ILE A 52 5.61 -1.76 16.70
C ILE A 52 5.95 -3.14 17.24
N THR A 53 7.18 -3.31 17.72
CA THR A 53 7.61 -4.57 18.32
C THR A 53 7.15 -4.71 19.77
N ASN A 54 6.46 -3.72 20.34
CA ASN A 54 6.09 -3.65 21.75
C ASN A 54 7.31 -3.83 22.66
N ASN A 55 8.42 -3.15 22.32
CA ASN A 55 9.71 -3.24 23.01
C ASN A 55 10.28 -4.68 23.08
N ASN A 56 9.89 -5.57 22.16
CA ASN A 56 10.44 -6.92 22.09
C ASN A 56 11.83 -6.88 21.46
N ALA A 57 12.86 -6.88 22.29
CA ALA A 57 14.27 -6.78 21.89
C ALA A 57 14.70 -7.82 20.83
N THR A 58 14.18 -9.05 20.91
CA THR A 58 14.48 -10.11 19.93
C THR A 58 13.93 -9.74 18.55
N LYS A 59 12.70 -9.24 18.48
CA LYS A 59 12.08 -8.79 17.22
C LYS A 59 12.78 -7.55 16.65
N VAL A 60 13.16 -6.60 17.51
CA VAL A 60 13.93 -5.41 17.11
C VAL A 60 15.24 -5.84 16.46
N THR A 61 15.99 -6.72 17.12
CA THR A 61 17.28 -7.23 16.61
C THR A 61 17.11 -7.97 15.29
N GLN A 62 16.07 -8.81 15.18
CA GLN A 62 15.77 -9.52 13.93
C GLN A 62 15.48 -8.55 12.78
N LEU A 63 14.62 -7.54 13.00
CA LEU A 63 14.27 -6.56 11.96
C LEU A 63 15.48 -5.71 11.54
N GLN A 64 16.35 -5.34 12.48
CA GLN A 64 17.60 -4.64 12.17
C GLN A 64 18.57 -5.50 11.35
N ALA A 65 18.64 -6.81 11.63
CA ALA A 65 19.45 -7.74 10.86
C ALA A 65 18.91 -7.90 9.42
N GLU A 66 17.58 -8.07 9.27
CA GLU A 66 16.91 -8.11 7.97
C GLU A 66 17.11 -6.80 7.19
N ALA A 67 17.01 -5.65 7.86
CA ALA A 67 17.26 -4.34 7.27
C ALA A 67 18.72 -4.17 6.82
N SER A 68 19.67 -4.72 7.57
CA SER A 68 21.09 -4.72 7.17
C SER A 68 21.33 -5.54 5.89
N ALA A 69 20.66 -6.70 5.74
CA ALA A 69 20.70 -7.47 4.51
C ALA A 69 20.00 -6.75 3.35
N ALA A 70 18.86 -6.11 3.62
CA ALA A 70 18.13 -5.28 2.67
C ALA A 70 18.98 -4.09 2.19
N ALA A 71 19.73 -3.44 3.08
CA ALA A 71 20.62 -2.33 2.76
C ALA A 71 21.76 -2.76 1.83
N GLN A 72 22.33 -3.95 2.03
CA GLN A 72 23.33 -4.50 1.10
C GLN A 72 22.74 -4.71 -0.30
N LYS A 73 21.54 -5.30 -0.38
CA LYS A 73 20.84 -5.48 -1.65
C LYS A 73 20.50 -4.14 -2.32
N LEU A 74 20.04 -3.18 -1.53
CA LEU A 74 19.74 -1.83 -2.00
C LEU A 74 20.99 -1.15 -2.57
N SER A 75 22.13 -1.24 -1.88
CA SER A 75 23.42 -0.72 -2.37
C SER A 75 23.82 -1.33 -3.71
N THR A 76 23.64 -2.64 -3.89
CA THR A 76 23.87 -3.30 -5.18
C THR A 76 22.96 -2.74 -6.27
N MET A 77 21.66 -2.54 -6.00
CA MET A 77 20.73 -1.95 -6.97
C MET A 77 21.09 -0.50 -7.31
N GLN A 78 21.48 0.29 -6.30
CA GLN A 78 21.87 1.69 -6.44
C GLN A 78 23.21 1.89 -7.18
N SER A 79 24.02 0.84 -7.33
CA SER A 79 25.25 0.91 -8.13
C SER A 79 24.99 1.11 -9.63
N ASN A 80 23.77 0.83 -10.11
CA ASN A 80 23.37 1.10 -11.49
C ASN A 80 22.75 2.50 -11.59
N ALA A 81 23.55 3.49 -12.03
CA ALA A 81 23.14 4.89 -12.11
C ALA A 81 21.92 5.13 -13.03
N THR A 82 21.80 4.40 -14.14
CA THR A 82 20.65 4.49 -15.04
C THR A 82 19.38 4.04 -14.33
N LEU A 83 19.42 2.87 -13.68
CA LEU A 83 18.30 2.35 -12.90
C LEU A 83 17.89 3.34 -11.79
N VAL A 84 18.85 3.93 -11.08
CA VAL A 84 18.55 4.92 -10.03
C VAL A 84 17.83 6.15 -10.60
N ALA A 85 18.28 6.65 -11.74
CA ALA A 85 17.65 7.80 -12.39
C ALA A 85 16.21 7.48 -12.83
N ASP A 86 15.98 6.34 -13.46
CA ASP A 86 14.65 5.90 -13.89
C ASP A 86 13.71 5.68 -12.69
N CYS A 87 14.25 5.07 -11.63
CA CYS A 87 13.49 4.80 -10.41
C CYS A 87 13.16 6.05 -9.61
N ALA A 88 13.90 7.16 -9.75
CA ALA A 88 13.57 8.40 -9.05
C ALA A 88 12.17 8.92 -9.41
N VAL A 89 11.78 8.84 -10.69
CA VAL A 89 10.45 9.25 -11.15
C VAL A 89 9.37 8.28 -10.65
N VAL A 90 9.64 6.98 -10.73
CA VAL A 90 8.70 5.94 -10.25
C VAL A 90 8.51 6.04 -8.73
N ASN A 91 9.56 6.34 -7.99
CA ASN A 91 9.53 6.50 -6.54
C ASN A 91 8.77 7.76 -6.14
N ALA A 92 8.97 8.88 -6.84
CA ALA A 92 8.20 10.10 -6.63
C ALA A 92 6.70 9.86 -6.85
N GLN A 93 6.34 9.16 -7.94
CA GLN A 93 4.95 8.78 -8.19
C GLN A 93 4.40 7.83 -7.12
N ALA A 94 5.19 6.85 -6.68
CA ALA A 94 4.77 5.90 -5.64
C ALA A 94 4.55 6.61 -4.29
N GLU A 95 5.40 7.56 -3.94
CA GLU A 95 5.29 8.36 -2.73
C GLU A 95 4.06 9.27 -2.77
N GLU A 96 3.78 9.91 -3.91
CA GLU A 96 2.55 10.67 -4.12
C GLU A 96 1.30 9.76 -3.97
N GLU A 97 1.31 8.58 -4.61
CA GLU A 97 0.20 7.62 -4.46
C GLU A 97 0.03 7.16 -2.99
N ASP A 98 1.13 6.93 -2.26
CA ASP A 98 1.09 6.53 -0.85
C ASP A 98 0.58 7.66 0.05
N GLN A 99 1.00 8.90 -0.17
CA GLN A 99 0.49 10.07 0.55
C GLN A 99 -1.00 10.31 0.27
N CYS A 100 -1.47 10.04 -0.95
CA CYS A 100 -2.89 10.10 -1.27
C CYS A 100 -3.69 9.01 -0.57
N ARG A 101 -3.17 7.77 -0.52
CA ARG A 101 -3.77 6.68 0.26
C ARG A 101 -3.80 7.01 1.75
N GLU A 102 -2.73 7.59 2.28
CA GLU A 102 -2.65 8.04 3.67
C GLU A 102 -3.70 9.11 3.95
N THR A 103 -3.82 10.12 3.09
CA THR A 103 -4.84 11.19 3.20
C THR A 103 -6.23 10.60 3.31
N PHE A 104 -6.61 9.69 2.40
CA PHE A 104 -7.93 9.05 2.43
C PHE A 104 -8.14 8.17 3.67
N ALA A 105 -7.13 7.41 4.08
CA ALA A 105 -7.20 6.58 5.28
C ALA A 105 -7.40 7.42 6.55
N LEU A 106 -6.68 8.53 6.67
CA LEU A 106 -6.82 9.47 7.78
C LEU A 106 -8.20 10.15 7.77
N GLN A 107 -8.71 10.59 6.62
CA GLN A 107 -10.07 11.14 6.49
C GLN A 107 -11.13 10.16 6.98
N GLN A 108 -11.04 8.90 6.52
CA GLN A 108 -11.98 7.85 6.93
C GLN A 108 -11.88 7.55 8.43
N PHE A 109 -10.68 7.51 8.98
CA PHE A 109 -10.47 7.29 10.41
C PHE A 109 -11.02 8.43 11.26
N VAL A 110 -10.74 9.68 10.90
CA VAL A 110 -11.27 10.87 11.59
C VAL A 110 -12.80 10.88 11.54
N LYS A 111 -13.39 10.57 10.36
CA LYS A 111 -14.84 10.47 10.20
C LYS A 111 -15.44 9.37 11.08
N PHE A 112 -14.81 8.21 11.14
CA PHE A 112 -15.23 7.13 12.04
C PHE A 112 -15.16 7.56 13.50
N ALA A 113 -14.03 8.14 13.93
CA ALA A 113 -13.83 8.54 15.33
C ALA A 113 -14.84 9.62 15.78
N ALA A 114 -15.31 10.44 14.85
CA ALA A 114 -16.38 11.40 15.09
C ALA A 114 -17.79 10.75 15.20
N ASN A 115 -17.98 9.54 14.66
CA ASN A 115 -19.23 8.78 14.78
C ASN A 115 -19.28 8.02 16.10
N THR A 116 -19.64 8.72 17.17
CA THR A 116 -19.65 8.19 18.55
C THR A 116 -20.45 6.89 18.70
N THR A 117 -21.59 6.75 18.01
CA THR A 117 -22.40 5.52 18.02
C THR A 117 -21.66 4.33 17.41
N GLU A 118 -21.02 4.53 16.26
CA GLU A 118 -20.27 3.47 15.58
C GLU A 118 -19.02 3.08 16.36
N VAL A 119 -18.29 4.06 16.91
CA VAL A 119 -17.15 3.84 17.78
C VAL A 119 -17.58 3.06 19.03
N ALA A 120 -18.67 3.46 19.70
CA ALA A 120 -19.19 2.76 20.87
C ALA A 120 -19.59 1.32 20.53
N ALA A 121 -20.28 1.09 19.41
CA ALA A 121 -20.62 -0.25 18.95
C ALA A 121 -19.37 -1.11 18.69
N LYS A 122 -18.34 -0.56 18.04
CA LYS A 122 -17.08 -1.29 17.74
C LYS A 122 -16.22 -1.55 18.96
N THR A 123 -16.32 -0.71 19.98
CA THR A 123 -15.56 -0.84 21.23
C THR A 123 -16.31 -1.59 22.32
N ASN A 124 -17.54 -2.05 22.05
CA ASN A 124 -18.47 -2.59 23.06
C ASN A 124 -18.69 -1.61 24.22
N ASN A 125 -18.73 -0.31 23.90
CA ASN A 125 -18.89 0.78 24.84
C ASN A 125 -17.78 0.87 25.91
N ASP A 126 -16.58 0.36 25.59
CA ASP A 126 -15.39 0.45 26.43
C ASP A 126 -14.84 1.88 26.41
N ALA A 127 -15.03 2.61 27.52
CA ALA A 127 -14.66 4.02 27.63
C ALA A 127 -13.17 4.27 27.37
N THR A 128 -12.28 3.36 27.79
CA THR A 128 -10.84 3.49 27.58
C THR A 128 -10.49 3.39 26.10
N LYS A 129 -11.09 2.43 25.38
CA LYS A 129 -10.88 2.29 23.93
C LYS A 129 -11.45 3.47 23.14
N ILE A 130 -12.62 3.97 23.54
CA ILE A 130 -13.22 5.17 22.93
C ILE A 130 -12.28 6.37 23.10
N ALA A 131 -11.79 6.61 24.32
CA ALA A 131 -10.87 7.70 24.61
C ALA A 131 -9.57 7.57 23.80
N ASN A 132 -9.01 6.36 23.69
CA ASN A 132 -7.82 6.10 22.87
C ASN A 132 -8.07 6.40 21.38
N ILE A 133 -9.21 5.97 20.82
CA ILE A 133 -9.58 6.27 19.43
C ILE A 133 -9.69 7.78 19.20
N GLN A 134 -10.29 8.51 20.16
CA GLN A 134 -10.41 9.97 20.07
C GLN A 134 -9.05 10.68 20.14
N ALA A 135 -8.14 10.18 20.98
CA ALA A 135 -6.78 10.69 21.07
C ALA A 135 -6.00 10.46 19.75
N GLU A 136 -6.04 9.24 19.22
CA GLU A 136 -5.43 8.91 17.93
C GLU A 136 -6.05 9.72 16.77
N ALA A 137 -7.36 9.95 16.80
CA ALA A 137 -8.06 10.74 15.78
C ALA A 137 -7.61 12.20 15.79
N SER A 138 -7.27 12.75 16.95
CA SER A 138 -6.75 14.12 17.06
C SER A 138 -5.34 14.24 16.43
N VAL A 139 -4.49 13.23 16.64
CA VAL A 139 -3.19 13.15 15.98
C VAL A 139 -3.34 12.96 14.47
N ALA A 140 -4.23 12.05 14.06
CA ALA A 140 -4.55 11.79 12.66
C ALA A 140 -5.09 13.03 11.95
N ALA A 141 -5.93 13.83 12.61
CA ALA A 141 -6.46 15.08 12.08
C ALA A 141 -5.35 16.12 11.85
N THR A 142 -4.38 16.21 12.75
CA THR A 142 -3.22 17.12 12.59
C THR A 142 -2.38 16.71 11.38
N LYS A 143 -2.10 15.40 11.23
CA LYS A 143 -1.37 14.88 10.08
C LYS A 143 -2.15 15.06 8.77
N LEU A 144 -3.45 14.82 8.80
CA LEU A 144 -4.34 15.03 7.66
C LEU A 144 -4.30 16.48 7.19
N GLN A 145 -4.40 17.44 8.11
CA GLN A 145 -4.30 18.87 7.80
C GLN A 145 -2.95 19.22 7.11
N SER A 146 -1.86 18.58 7.55
CA SER A 146 -0.56 18.77 6.90
C SER A 146 -0.55 18.25 5.46
N LEU A 147 -1.15 17.08 5.19
CA LEU A 147 -1.24 16.52 3.83
C LEU A 147 -2.23 17.32 2.95
N GLU A 148 -3.34 17.79 3.51
CA GLU A 148 -4.33 18.62 2.83
C GLU A 148 -3.80 20.01 2.46
N SER A 149 -2.79 20.51 3.18
CA SER A 149 -2.13 21.77 2.86
C SER A 149 -1.26 21.71 1.59
N ASN A 150 -0.88 20.50 1.13
CA ASN A 150 -0.10 20.32 -0.10
C ASN A 150 -1.02 20.29 -1.33
N SER A 151 -1.18 21.42 -2.00
CA SER A 151 -2.08 21.57 -3.16
C SER A 151 -1.75 20.65 -4.33
N THR A 152 -0.47 20.36 -4.57
CA THR A 152 -0.04 19.45 -5.66
C THR A 152 -0.50 18.02 -5.36
N LEU A 153 -0.29 17.57 -4.13
CA LEU A 153 -0.78 16.27 -3.67
C LEU A 153 -2.30 16.18 -3.80
N GLN A 154 -3.03 17.20 -3.31
CA GLN A 154 -4.50 17.23 -3.38
C GLN A 154 -5.03 17.18 -4.81
N ALA A 155 -4.34 17.80 -5.78
CA ALA A 155 -4.70 17.74 -7.18
C ALA A 155 -4.51 16.32 -7.79
N ALA A 156 -3.51 15.56 -7.33
CA ALA A 156 -3.23 14.21 -7.81
C ALA A 156 -4.15 13.14 -7.18
N CYS A 157 -4.57 13.32 -5.92
CA CYS A 157 -5.26 12.28 -5.16
C CYS A 157 -6.59 11.75 -5.75
N PRO A 158 -7.45 12.55 -6.40
CA PRO A 158 -8.68 12.02 -6.99
C PRO A 158 -8.45 10.89 -7.99
N ALA A 159 -7.39 10.98 -8.82
CA ALA A 159 -7.05 9.94 -9.79
C ALA A 159 -6.52 8.67 -9.09
N VAL A 160 -5.72 8.84 -8.04
CA VAL A 160 -5.21 7.71 -7.23
C VAL A 160 -6.35 6.98 -6.52
N LEU A 161 -7.28 7.73 -5.91
CA LEU A 161 -8.43 7.18 -5.22
C LEU A 161 -9.32 6.40 -6.18
N GLN A 162 -9.67 7.00 -7.32
CA GLN A 162 -10.48 6.35 -8.35
C GLN A 162 -9.83 5.05 -8.85
N LYS A 163 -8.51 5.07 -9.09
CA LYS A 163 -7.74 3.87 -9.47
C LYS A 163 -7.81 2.78 -8.40
N ASP A 164 -7.68 3.13 -7.12
CA ASP A 164 -7.70 2.16 -6.03
C ASP A 164 -9.12 1.63 -5.74
N GLU A 165 -10.16 2.45 -5.89
CA GLU A 165 -11.56 2.02 -5.85
C GLU A 165 -11.87 1.02 -6.97
N CYS A 166 -11.42 1.29 -8.20
CA CYS A 166 -11.57 0.34 -9.31
C CYS A 166 -10.84 -0.99 -9.04
N LYS A 167 -9.63 -0.95 -8.46
CA LYS A 167 -8.94 -2.18 -8.04
C LYS A 167 -9.69 -2.91 -6.92
N ALA A 168 -10.25 -2.18 -5.96
CA ALA A 168 -11.03 -2.75 -4.86
C ALA A 168 -12.28 -3.46 -5.40
N MET A 169 -13.00 -2.83 -6.32
CA MET A 169 -14.13 -3.43 -7.02
C MET A 169 -13.72 -4.75 -7.72
N MET A 170 -12.59 -4.75 -8.45
CA MET A 170 -12.10 -5.96 -9.12
C MET A 170 -11.70 -7.07 -8.14
N LYS A 171 -11.15 -6.72 -6.97
CA LYS A 171 -10.85 -7.69 -5.90
C LYS A 171 -12.13 -8.26 -5.29
N ILE A 172 -13.14 -7.42 -5.05
CA ILE A 172 -14.46 -7.84 -4.58
C ILE A 172 -15.09 -8.82 -5.56
N GLN A 173 -15.13 -8.50 -6.86
CA GLN A 173 -15.65 -9.41 -7.89
C GLN A 173 -14.89 -10.75 -7.90
N LYS A 174 -13.55 -10.72 -7.83
CA LYS A 174 -12.73 -11.95 -7.78
C LYS A 174 -13.01 -12.77 -6.52
N PHE A 175 -13.25 -12.13 -5.38
CA PHE A 175 -13.62 -12.82 -4.14
C PHE A 175 -14.98 -13.51 -4.27
N VAL A 176 -15.99 -12.79 -4.75
CA VAL A 176 -17.32 -13.36 -5.01
C VAL A 176 -17.22 -14.58 -5.93
N ASN A 177 -16.53 -14.45 -7.08
CA ASN A 177 -16.37 -15.56 -8.03
C ASN A 177 -15.66 -16.78 -7.41
N LYS A 178 -14.71 -16.57 -6.49
CA LYS A 178 -14.02 -17.66 -5.79
C LYS A 178 -14.92 -18.36 -4.79
N VAL A 179 -15.79 -17.62 -4.09
CA VAL A 179 -16.74 -18.19 -3.12
C VAL A 179 -17.89 -18.90 -3.84
N GLU A 180 -18.35 -18.39 -4.99
CA GLU A 180 -19.37 -19.07 -5.81
C GLU A 180 -18.88 -20.39 -6.43
N ASN A 181 -17.56 -20.55 -6.59
CA ASN A 181 -16.97 -21.80 -7.05
C ASN A 181 -16.85 -22.81 -5.89
N ALA A 182 -17.73 -23.82 -5.87
CA ALA A 182 -17.82 -24.82 -4.81
C ALA A 182 -16.46 -25.49 -4.45
N THR A 183 -15.65 -25.86 -5.44
CA THR A 183 -14.32 -26.47 -5.21
C THR A 183 -13.34 -25.50 -4.56
N THR A 184 -13.33 -24.23 -4.98
CA THR A 184 -12.46 -23.19 -4.40
C THR A 184 -12.94 -22.82 -3.00
N LEU A 185 -14.25 -22.72 -2.80
CA LEU A 185 -14.85 -22.50 -1.49
C LEU A 185 -14.48 -23.61 -0.49
N ALA A 186 -14.63 -24.88 -0.87
CA ALA A 186 -14.24 -26.00 -0.03
C ALA A 186 -12.74 -25.97 0.34
N LYS A 187 -11.87 -25.55 -0.58
CA LYS A 187 -10.44 -25.34 -0.29
C LYS A 187 -10.20 -24.17 0.67
N LEU A 188 -10.91 -23.06 0.50
CA LEU A 188 -10.80 -21.88 1.38
C LEU A 188 -11.32 -22.16 2.79
N SER A 189 -12.43 -22.90 2.91
CA SER A 189 -12.99 -23.32 4.20
C SER A 189 -12.25 -24.50 4.82
N LYS A 190 -11.37 -25.19 4.06
CA LYS A 190 -10.73 -26.46 4.46
C LYS A 190 -11.77 -27.54 4.86
N GLY A 191 -12.94 -27.50 4.23
CA GLY A 191 -14.06 -28.39 4.53
C GLY A 191 -14.83 -28.05 5.81
N ASP A 192 -14.55 -26.92 6.47
CA ASP A 192 -15.28 -26.47 7.65
C ASP A 192 -16.60 -25.77 7.25
N ALA A 193 -17.73 -26.36 7.64
CA ALA A 193 -19.06 -25.86 7.28
C ALA A 193 -19.36 -24.47 7.85
N THR A 194 -18.84 -24.14 9.04
CA THR A 194 -19.06 -22.83 9.67
C THR A 194 -18.30 -21.74 8.90
N LYS A 195 -17.05 -22.01 8.55
CA LYS A 195 -16.24 -21.09 7.72
C LYS A 195 -16.81 -20.94 6.32
N GLU A 196 -17.34 -22.03 5.76
CA GLU A 196 -18.01 -21.98 4.47
C GLU A 196 -19.22 -21.03 4.50
N GLN A 197 -20.07 -21.15 5.53
CA GLN A 197 -21.22 -20.27 5.71
C GLN A 197 -20.80 -18.81 5.91
N GLU A 198 -19.78 -18.56 6.75
CA GLU A 198 -19.23 -17.22 6.96
C GLU A 198 -18.69 -16.60 5.65
N LEU A 199 -18.00 -17.39 4.81
CA LEU A 199 -17.51 -16.95 3.50
C LEU A 199 -18.66 -16.63 2.54
N LYS A 200 -19.74 -17.42 2.55
CA LYS A 200 -20.95 -17.15 1.74
C LYS A 200 -21.62 -15.85 2.17
N GLU A 201 -21.76 -15.61 3.47
CA GLU A 201 -22.33 -14.36 4.00
C GLU A 201 -21.48 -13.14 3.63
N LYS A 202 -20.15 -13.25 3.78
CA LYS A 202 -19.21 -12.22 3.31
C LYS A 202 -19.31 -11.98 1.81
N ALA A 203 -19.43 -13.04 1.00
CA ALA A 203 -19.61 -12.91 -0.44
C ALA A 203 -20.94 -12.24 -0.81
N ALA A 204 -22.03 -12.52 -0.08
CA ALA A 204 -23.32 -11.87 -0.30
C ALA A 204 -23.28 -10.36 0.00
N MET A 205 -22.62 -9.95 1.10
CA MET A 205 -22.38 -8.54 1.41
C MET A 205 -21.50 -7.88 0.35
N ALA A 206 -20.40 -8.55 -0.02
CA ALA A 206 -19.49 -8.10 -1.06
C ALA A 206 -20.19 -7.93 -2.42
N GLN A 207 -21.10 -8.85 -2.78
CA GLN A 207 -21.92 -8.78 -3.99
C GLN A 207 -22.90 -7.61 -3.96
N THR A 208 -23.46 -7.28 -2.79
CA THR A 208 -24.33 -6.10 -2.62
C THR A 208 -23.55 -4.82 -2.85
N LYS A 209 -22.38 -4.68 -2.23
CA LYS A 209 -21.47 -3.55 -2.43
C LYS A 209 -21.00 -3.44 -3.87
N LEU A 210 -20.72 -4.58 -4.50
CA LEU A 210 -20.31 -4.64 -5.91
C LEU A 210 -21.42 -4.11 -6.84
N LYS A 211 -22.67 -4.52 -6.62
CA LYS A 211 -23.82 -3.99 -7.38
C LYS A 211 -23.99 -2.49 -7.19
N GLN A 212 -23.79 -1.99 -5.98
CA GLN A 212 -23.84 -0.55 -5.68
C GLN A 212 -22.74 0.23 -6.42
N LEU A 213 -21.53 -0.31 -6.50
CA LEU A 213 -20.45 0.31 -7.28
C LEU A 213 -20.72 0.24 -8.78
N GLN A 214 -21.23 -0.91 -9.26
CA GLN A 214 -21.53 -1.13 -10.67
C GLN A 214 -22.71 -0.31 -11.20
N SER A 215 -23.65 0.09 -10.33
CA SER A 215 -24.76 0.96 -10.73
C SER A 215 -24.34 2.41 -10.96
N ASN A 216 -23.15 2.82 -10.48
CA ASN A 216 -22.59 4.14 -10.76
C ASN A 216 -21.92 4.14 -12.14
N ALA A 217 -22.66 4.56 -13.17
CA ALA A 217 -22.19 4.56 -14.55
C ALA A 217 -20.91 5.39 -14.77
N THR A 218 -20.77 6.53 -14.09
CA THR A 218 -19.58 7.40 -14.18
C THR A 218 -18.35 6.68 -13.60
N PHE A 219 -18.50 6.05 -12.45
CA PHE A 219 -17.45 5.24 -11.83
C PHE A 219 -17.03 4.08 -12.75
N MET A 220 -18.00 3.35 -13.29
CA MET A 220 -17.72 2.24 -14.21
C MET A 220 -17.05 2.69 -15.50
N ALA A 221 -17.45 3.82 -16.07
CA ALA A 221 -16.80 4.40 -17.24
C ALA A 221 -15.33 4.74 -16.94
N ALA A 222 -15.04 5.35 -15.80
CA ALA A 222 -13.68 5.66 -15.39
C ALA A 222 -12.84 4.39 -15.14
N CYS A 223 -13.38 3.36 -14.47
CA CYS A 223 -12.70 2.09 -14.30
C CYS A 223 -12.37 1.42 -15.63
N ASN A 224 -13.30 1.46 -16.59
CA ASN A 224 -13.09 0.92 -17.93
C ASN A 224 -12.03 1.72 -18.71
N ALA A 225 -12.02 3.05 -18.59
CA ALA A 225 -11.01 3.91 -19.23
C ALA A 225 -9.59 3.62 -18.71
N MET A 226 -9.44 3.23 -17.45
CA MET A 226 -8.16 2.77 -16.88
C MET A 226 -7.75 1.35 -17.28
N GLY A 227 -8.45 0.73 -18.24
CA GLY A 227 -8.15 -0.63 -18.71
C GLY A 227 -8.52 -1.72 -17.70
N MET A 228 -9.28 -1.42 -16.65
CA MET A 228 -9.77 -2.42 -15.69
C MET A 228 -11.05 -3.11 -16.20
N LYS A 229 -11.08 -3.45 -17.49
CA LYS A 229 -12.21 -4.15 -18.11
C LYS A 229 -12.37 -5.48 -17.39
N GLY A 230 -13.56 -5.69 -16.81
CA GLY A 230 -13.90 -6.86 -15.98
C GLY A 230 -13.42 -8.16 -16.61
N THR A 231 -12.29 -8.69 -16.13
CA THR A 231 -11.74 -9.95 -16.62
C THR A 231 -12.59 -11.09 -16.10
N THR A 232 -13.54 -11.53 -16.92
CA THR A 232 -14.12 -12.88 -16.86
C THR A 232 -13.11 -13.96 -17.29
N GLY A 233 -11.88 -13.61 -17.65
CA GLY A 233 -10.79 -14.58 -17.82
C GLY A 233 -9.52 -13.90 -18.34
N LYS A 234 -8.36 -14.31 -17.81
CA LYS A 234 -6.99 -13.79 -18.03
C LYS A 234 -6.67 -12.45 -17.36
N GLY A 235 -5.55 -12.47 -16.62
CA GLY A 235 -5.12 -11.42 -15.71
C GLY A 235 -4.75 -10.12 -16.40
N ILE A 236 -4.91 -9.03 -15.64
CA ILE A 236 -4.43 -7.70 -15.98
C ILE A 236 -2.90 -7.72 -15.86
N ASP A 237 -2.21 -8.01 -16.97
CA ASP A 237 -0.82 -7.58 -17.14
C ASP A 237 -0.84 -6.09 -17.43
N SER A 238 -0.43 -5.29 -16.44
CA SER A 238 -0.38 -3.83 -16.51
C SER A 238 0.78 -3.40 -17.42
N GLY A 239 0.55 -3.43 -18.72
CA GLY A 239 1.42 -2.87 -19.75
C GLY A 239 0.62 -1.94 -20.66
N ALA A 240 0.31 -0.73 -20.18
CA ALA A 240 -0.12 0.37 -21.02
C ALA A 240 0.32 1.67 -20.33
N SER A 241 1.47 2.18 -20.78
CA SER A 241 1.81 3.58 -20.63
C SER A 241 0.87 4.36 -21.54
N SER A 242 0.01 5.18 -20.96
CA SER A 242 -0.58 6.31 -21.67
C SER A 242 0.22 7.53 -21.23
N GLU A 243 1.34 7.74 -21.92
CA GLU A 243 2.06 9.01 -21.93
C GLU A 243 1.27 9.95 -22.83
N GLU A 244 0.45 10.82 -22.22
CA GLU A 244 0.16 12.12 -22.83
C GLU A 244 1.08 13.14 -22.16
N SER A 245 2.03 13.63 -22.96
CA SER A 245 2.94 14.71 -22.62
C SER A 245 2.15 15.99 -22.34
N ALA A 246 2.08 16.40 -21.07
CA ALA A 246 1.79 17.78 -20.71
C ALA A 246 3.11 18.56 -20.63
N THR A 247 3.23 19.58 -21.47
CA THR A 247 4.38 20.44 -21.65
C THR A 247 4.48 21.51 -20.54
N ASN A 248 5.71 21.67 -20.02
CA ASN A 248 6.34 22.85 -19.41
C ASN A 248 5.56 23.75 -18.41
N GLY A 249 5.99 23.73 -17.15
CA GLY A 249 5.78 24.79 -16.14
C GLY A 249 6.81 24.68 -15.00
N PRO A 250 7.30 25.81 -14.42
CA PRO A 250 8.66 25.90 -13.90
C PRO A 250 8.89 25.32 -12.49
N LYS A 251 10.13 24.85 -12.29
CA LYS A 251 10.72 24.42 -11.02
C LYS A 251 10.58 25.50 -9.94
N SER A 252 10.04 25.12 -8.79
CA SER A 252 10.36 25.78 -7.52
C SER A 252 10.70 24.70 -6.50
N GLY A 253 11.99 24.68 -6.13
CA GLY A 253 12.48 23.87 -5.03
C GLY A 253 12.13 24.52 -3.71
N ALA A 254 11.58 23.73 -2.80
CA ALA A 254 11.64 24.00 -1.38
C ALA A 254 11.70 22.65 -0.67
N SER A 255 12.89 22.32 -0.15
CA SER A 255 13.14 21.26 0.79
C SER A 255 12.34 21.49 2.07
N MET A 256 11.37 20.63 2.37
CA MET A 256 10.83 20.49 3.73
C MET A 256 11.29 19.15 4.30
N ALA A 257 12.34 19.25 5.11
CA ALA A 257 12.77 18.20 6.00
C ALA A 257 11.89 18.18 7.25
N GLY A 258 11.46 16.97 7.64
CA GLY A 258 11.23 16.60 9.03
C GLY A 258 9.87 16.94 9.64
N ALA A 259 8.93 15.99 9.55
CA ALA A 259 8.00 15.64 10.63
C ALA A 259 7.06 14.50 10.16
N SER A 260 7.40 13.23 10.40
CA SER A 260 6.45 12.11 10.24
C SER A 260 6.96 10.87 10.99
N SER A 261 6.42 10.60 12.18
CA SER A 261 6.65 9.33 12.89
C SER A 261 5.49 9.01 13.85
N VAL A 262 4.25 9.01 13.36
CA VAL A 262 3.07 8.58 14.15
C VAL A 262 2.14 7.64 13.36
N LEU A 263 2.63 6.99 12.30
CA LEU A 263 1.77 6.25 11.36
C LEU A 263 1.48 4.79 11.74
N SER A 264 2.20 4.21 12.70
CA SER A 264 2.21 2.75 12.78
C SER A 264 1.09 2.08 13.59
N THR A 265 0.23 2.83 14.28
CA THR A 265 -0.94 2.27 14.97
C THR A 265 -2.25 2.39 14.17
N LEU A 266 -2.33 3.30 13.19
CA LEU A 266 -3.56 3.55 12.44
C LEU A 266 -3.90 2.48 11.39
N VAL A 267 -2.92 1.70 10.94
CA VAL A 267 -3.11 0.68 9.88
C VAL A 267 -3.97 -0.51 10.36
N VAL A 268 -4.02 -0.81 11.65
CA VAL A 268 -4.79 -1.97 12.15
C VAL A 268 -6.30 -1.70 12.16
N VAL A 269 -6.73 -0.43 12.29
CA VAL A 269 -8.16 -0.09 12.33
C VAL A 269 -8.78 -0.02 10.92
N ALA A 270 -8.04 0.45 9.91
CA ALA A 270 -8.55 0.62 8.55
C ALA A 270 -8.85 -0.71 7.82
N VAL A 271 -8.10 -1.78 8.11
CA VAL A 271 -8.36 -3.11 7.53
C VAL A 271 -9.64 -3.74 8.10
N GLY A 272 -10.01 -3.39 9.34
CA GLY A 272 -11.29 -3.80 9.94
C GLY A 272 -12.49 -3.17 9.24
N MET A 273 -12.42 -1.87 8.90
CA MET A 273 -13.55 -1.16 8.27
C MET A 273 -13.80 -1.50 6.80
N LEU A 274 -12.80 -1.98 6.07
CA LEU A 274 -12.97 -2.36 4.66
C LEU A 274 -13.67 -3.71 4.47
N LEU A 275 -13.82 -4.49 5.54
CA LEU A 275 -14.47 -5.81 5.55
C LEU A 275 -15.77 -5.86 6.38
N LEU A 276 -16.30 -4.69 6.74
CA LEU A 276 -17.63 -4.47 7.31
C LEU A 276 -18.47 -3.61 6.36
#